data_AF-A0A7C7Z2D9-F1
#
_entry.id   AF-A0A7C7Z2D9-F1
#
_cell.length_a   1.000
_cell.length_b   1.000
_cell.length_c   1.000
_cell.angle_alpha   90.00
_cell.angle_beta   90.00
_cell.angle_gamma   90.00
#
_symmetry.space_group_name_H-M   'P 1'
#
loop_
_entity.id
_entity.type
_entity.pdbx_description
1 polymer ?
#
loop_
_entity_poly.entity_id
_entity_poly.type
_entity_poly.pdbx_seq_one_letter_code
_entity_poly.pdbx_strand_id
1 'polypeptide(L)'
;MMDMSRELGNQMFRGGKMNVKRILEFVKIEHTLFSLPFVLIGYIIAIQQFGSVGGMSLAWLQMDLVWILIAAVGARGLAMTLNRIIDRDIDAANPRTASRVLASGSMSMNTAWTLSATFLAMLLLGA
;
A
#
# COMPACT_ATOMS: atom_id res chain seq x y z
N MET A 1 21.37 -1.79 -49.10
CA MET A 1 22.18 -2.47 -48.05
C MET A 1 22.80 -1.48 -47.04
N MET A 2 22.21 -0.29 -46.83
CA MET A 2 22.65 0.68 -45.80
C MET A 2 21.56 0.98 -44.74
N ASP A 3 20.35 0.43 -44.91
CA ASP A 3 19.22 0.69 -44.01
C ASP A 3 19.12 -0.32 -42.85
N MET A 4 19.61 -1.54 -43.09
CA MET A 4 19.52 -2.64 -42.11
C MET A 4 20.44 -2.44 -40.88
N SER A 5 21.53 -1.66 -41.01
CA SER A 5 22.38 -1.29 -39.86
C SER A 5 21.77 -0.18 -38.98
N ARG A 6 20.82 0.61 -39.51
CA ARG A 6 20.09 1.63 -38.71
C ARG A 6 18.94 1.01 -37.92
N GLU A 7 18.29 -0.03 -38.45
CA GLU A 7 17.26 -0.77 -37.72
C GLU A 7 17.83 -1.58 -36.55
N LEU A 8 19.03 -2.18 -36.70
CA LEU A 8 19.68 -2.92 -35.62
C LEU A 8 20.12 -2.02 -34.45
N GLY A 9 20.49 -0.76 -34.72
CA GLY A 9 20.79 0.22 -33.66
C GLY A 9 19.57 0.58 -32.80
N ASN A 10 18.38 0.61 -33.42
CA ASN A 10 17.13 0.95 -32.72
C ASN A 10 16.53 -0.25 -31.95
N GLN A 11 16.84 -1.48 -32.38
CA GLN A 11 16.45 -2.72 -31.69
C GLN A 11 17.28 -2.95 -30.41
N MET A 12 18.52 -2.43 -30.36
CA MET A 12 19.41 -2.54 -29.18
C MET A 12 18.99 -1.62 -28.01
N PHE A 13 18.21 -0.57 -28.26
CA PHE A 13 17.63 0.31 -27.24
C PHE A 13 16.27 -0.15 -26.69
N ARG A 14 15.75 -1.29 -27.19
CA ARG A 14 14.41 -1.80 -26.84
C ARG A 14 14.43 -2.99 -25.86
N GLY A 15 15.55 -3.16 -25.14
CA GLY A 15 15.69 -4.14 -24.07
C GLY A 15 15.68 -3.46 -22.69
N GLY A 16 14.70 -3.81 -21.86
CA GLY A 16 14.88 -3.77 -20.41
C GLY A 16 14.64 -2.45 -19.69
N LYS A 17 13.43 -1.90 -19.77
CA LYS A 17 12.87 -1.10 -18.65
C LYS A 17 11.48 -1.62 -18.34
N MET A 18 11.39 -2.60 -17.44
CA MET A 18 10.14 -2.89 -16.76
C MET A 18 9.71 -1.60 -16.08
N ASN A 19 8.69 -0.99 -16.68
CA ASN A 19 8.27 0.38 -16.46
C ASN A 19 7.92 0.54 -14.98
N VAL A 20 8.73 1.27 -14.20
CA VAL A 20 8.48 1.54 -12.77
C VAL A 20 7.06 2.08 -12.57
N LYS A 21 6.55 2.81 -13.57
CA LYS A 21 5.14 3.23 -13.69
C LYS A 21 4.12 2.11 -13.53
N ARG A 22 4.34 0.93 -14.12
CA ARG A 22 3.41 -0.21 -14.04
C ARG A 22 3.43 -0.89 -12.67
N ILE A 23 4.57 -0.88 -11.99
CA ILE A 23 4.68 -1.40 -10.62
C ILE A 23 4.01 -0.43 -9.64
N LEU A 24 4.15 0.88 -9.88
CA LEU A 24 3.48 1.96 -9.14
C LEU A 24 1.97 2.07 -9.41
N GLU A 25 1.47 1.64 -10.58
CA GLU A 25 0.04 1.52 -10.87
C GLU A 25 -0.61 0.30 -10.22
N PHE A 26 0.15 -0.78 -9.98
CA PHE A 26 -0.39 -2.03 -9.45
C PHE A 26 -0.58 -1.98 -7.92
N VAL A 27 0.32 -1.28 -7.23
CA VAL A 27 0.05 -0.79 -5.88
C VAL A 27 -0.95 0.34 -6.06
N LYS A 28 -2.11 0.31 -5.41
CA LYS A 28 -3.06 1.44 -5.42
C LYS A 28 -2.46 2.66 -4.69
N ILE A 29 -1.40 3.23 -5.27
CA ILE A 29 -0.66 4.39 -4.76
C ILE A 29 -1.66 5.50 -4.51
N GLU A 30 -2.65 5.70 -5.38
CA GLU A 30 -3.64 6.78 -5.33
C GLU A 30 -4.34 6.91 -3.97
N HIS A 31 -4.78 5.81 -3.35
CA HIS A 31 -5.45 5.86 -2.05
C HIS A 31 -4.49 6.02 -0.87
N THR A 32 -3.27 5.49 -0.99
CA THR A 32 -2.20 5.70 -0.01
C THR A 32 -1.56 7.09 -0.13
N LEU A 33 -1.60 7.70 -1.33
CA LEU A 33 -1.06 9.02 -1.63
C LEU A 33 -1.86 10.09 -0.89
N PHE A 34 -3.18 9.88 -0.73
CA PHE A 34 -4.03 10.77 0.05
C PHE A 34 -3.69 10.75 1.55
N SER A 35 -3.25 9.60 2.08
CA SER A 35 -2.78 9.50 3.47
C SER A 35 -1.35 9.98 3.67
N LEU A 36 -0.53 10.00 2.60
CA LEU A 36 0.88 10.38 2.63
C LEU A 36 1.16 11.76 3.27
N PRO A 37 0.43 12.85 2.96
CA PRO A 37 0.67 14.13 3.63
C PRO A 37 0.44 14.07 5.15
N PHE A 38 -0.57 13.34 5.62
CA PHE A 38 -0.83 13.18 7.05
C PHE A 38 0.25 12.37 7.76
N VAL A 39 0.71 11.31 7.09
CA VAL A 39 1.82 10.47 7.57
C VAL A 39 3.12 11.28 7.68
N LEU A 40 3.43 12.10 6.66
CA LEU A 40 4.61 12.96 6.66
C LEU A 40 4.54 14.04 7.75
N ILE A 41 3.38 14.66 7.97
CA ILE A 41 3.19 15.62 9.07
C ILE A 41 3.47 14.95 10.42
N GLY A 42 2.91 13.76 10.65
CA GLY A 42 3.16 12.99 11.88
C GLY A 42 4.64 12.66 12.07
N TYR A 43 5.32 12.26 10.99
CA TYR A 43 6.75 11.97 11.01
C TYR A 43 7.61 13.22 11.30
N ILE A 44 7.29 14.37 10.69
CA ILE A 44 7.99 15.63 10.97
C ILE A 44 7.80 16.06 12.43
N ILE A 45 6.59 15.93 12.96
CA ILE A 45 6.31 16.22 14.38
C ILE A 45 7.12 15.28 15.27
N ALA A 46 7.17 13.98 14.96
CA ALA A 46 7.96 13.03 15.72
C ALA A 46 9.47 13.36 15.70
N ILE A 47 10.01 13.75 14.55
CA ILE A 47 11.40 14.22 14.45
C ILE A 47 11.61 15.50 15.26
N GLN A 48 10.70 16.47 15.21
CA GLN A 48 10.85 17.71 15.97
C GLN A 48 10.82 17.46 17.48
N GLN A 49 10.02 16.48 17.93
CA GLN A 49 9.83 16.16 19.34
C GLN A 49 10.91 15.22 19.90
N PHE A 50 11.39 14.26 19.10
CA PHE A 50 12.26 13.16 19.53
C PHE A 50 13.60 13.09 18.79
N GLY A 51 13.80 13.85 17.70
CA GLY A 51 14.95 13.77 16.79
C GLY A 51 16.28 14.34 17.32
N SER A 52 16.38 14.64 18.61
CA SER A 52 17.65 15.05 19.25
C SER A 52 18.60 13.87 19.52
N VAL A 53 18.20 12.62 19.26
CA VAL A 53 19.01 11.42 19.52
C VAL A 53 19.86 11.07 18.28
N GLY A 54 20.98 11.78 18.12
CA GLY A 54 22.18 11.30 17.41
C GLY A 54 22.07 11.04 15.89
N GLY A 55 22.45 12.03 15.09
CA GLY A 55 23.02 11.80 13.74
C GLY A 55 22.09 11.16 12.72
N MET A 56 21.00 11.84 12.36
CA MET A 56 20.08 11.35 11.33
C MET A 56 20.70 11.45 9.93
N SER A 57 21.24 10.33 9.41
CA SER A 57 21.67 10.22 8.01
C SER A 57 20.46 10.05 7.09
N LEU A 58 20.54 10.63 5.88
CA LEU A 58 19.47 10.61 4.88
C LEU A 58 18.98 9.18 4.53
N ALA A 59 19.82 8.17 4.72
CA ALA A 59 19.49 6.77 4.51
C ALA A 59 18.51 6.21 5.56
N TRP A 60 18.62 6.61 6.83
CA TRP A 60 17.71 6.18 7.89
C TRP A 60 16.33 6.81 7.74
N LEU A 61 16.29 8.10 7.36
CA LEU A 61 15.08 8.83 6.99
C LEU A 61 14.25 8.10 5.92
N GLN A 62 14.92 7.58 4.89
CA GLN A 62 14.25 6.85 3.81
C GLN A 62 13.70 5.50 4.28
N MET A 63 14.42 4.79 5.15
CA MET A 63 13.99 3.49 5.68
C MET A 63 12.82 3.62 6.66
N ASP A 64 12.85 4.61 7.55
CA ASP A 64 11.74 4.91 8.48
C ASP A 64 10.44 5.16 7.71
N LEU A 65 10.51 5.98 6.65
CA LEU A 65 9.35 6.26 5.82
C LEU A 65 8.78 5.00 5.15
N VAL A 66 9.62 4.06 4.73
CA VAL A 66 9.16 2.79 4.15
C VAL A 66 8.41 1.96 5.20
N TRP A 67 8.95 1.83 6.42
CA TRP A 67 8.29 1.10 7.50
C TRP A 67 6.98 1.75 7.93
N ILE A 68 6.96 3.08 8.06
CA ILE A 68 5.76 3.84 8.38
C ILE A 68 4.69 3.64 7.28
N LEU A 69 5.08 3.60 6.00
CA LEU A 69 4.14 3.33 4.91
C LEU A 69 3.59 1.90 4.97
N ILE A 70 4.43 0.91 5.28
CA ILE A 70 3.98 -0.48 5.49
C ILE A 70 2.98 -0.54 6.63
N ALA A 71 3.27 0.12 7.75
CA ALA A 71 2.38 0.21 8.91
C ALA A 71 1.06 0.91 8.56
N ALA A 72 1.11 2.03 7.85
CA ALA A 72 -0.08 2.79 7.45
C ALA A 72 -0.99 1.99 6.51
N VAL A 73 -0.40 1.25 5.57
CA VAL A 73 -1.14 0.33 4.68
C VAL A 73 -1.77 -0.80 5.49
N GLY A 74 -1.01 -1.40 6.41
CA GLY A 74 -1.49 -2.42 7.34
C GLY A 74 -2.69 -1.92 8.16
N ALA A 75 -2.55 -0.79 8.85
CA ALA A 75 -3.62 -0.20 9.65
C ALA A 75 -4.89 0.09 8.84
N ARG A 76 -4.77 0.68 7.65
CA ARG A 76 -5.93 1.01 6.81
C ARG A 76 -6.61 -0.23 6.24
N GLY A 77 -5.82 -1.21 5.80
CA GLY A 77 -6.33 -2.50 5.30
C GLY A 77 -7.01 -3.29 6.41
N LEU A 78 -6.41 -3.34 7.60
CA LEU A 78 -6.94 -3.97 8.79
C LEU A 78 -8.29 -3.35 9.17
N ALA A 79 -8.34 -2.02 9.32
CA ALA A 79 -9.56 -1.31 9.68
C ALA A 79 -10.69 -1.57 8.67
N MET A 80 -10.39 -1.51 7.36
CA MET A 80 -11.41 -1.78 6.33
C MET A 80 -11.90 -3.22 6.34
N THR A 81 -11.01 -4.18 6.61
CA THR A 81 -11.36 -5.60 6.65
C THR A 81 -12.17 -5.93 7.90
N LEU A 82 -11.73 -5.44 9.07
CA LEU A 82 -12.46 -5.63 10.33
C LEU A 82 -13.84 -4.99 10.29
N ASN A 83 -13.96 -3.76 9.80
CA ASN A 83 -15.26 -3.10 9.65
C ASN A 83 -16.22 -3.97 8.81
N ARG A 84 -15.73 -4.59 7.73
CA ARG A 84 -16.56 -5.47 6.88
C ARG A 84 -16.86 -6.83 7.51
N ILE A 85 -16.04 -7.33 8.42
CA ILE A 85 -16.31 -8.57 9.17
C ILE A 85 -17.39 -8.31 10.22
N ILE A 86 -17.25 -7.23 10.99
CA ILE A 86 -18.18 -6.84 12.06
C ILE A 86 -19.52 -6.41 11.48
N ASP A 87 -19.50 -5.56 10.45
CA ASP A 87 -20.72 -5.01 9.84
C ASP A 87 -21.37 -5.99 8.85
N ARG A 88 -20.92 -7.25 8.74
CA ARG A 88 -21.44 -8.22 7.76
C ARG A 88 -22.96 -8.36 7.79
N ASP A 89 -23.51 -8.60 8.98
CA ASP A 89 -24.94 -8.87 9.15
C ASP A 89 -25.77 -7.59 8.91
N ILE A 90 -25.21 -6.44 9.28
CA ILE A 90 -25.79 -5.12 9.06
C ILE A 90 -25.77 -4.76 7.56
N ASP A 91 -24.63 -4.98 6.89
CA ASP A 91 -24.46 -4.74 5.47
C ASP A 91 -25.36 -5.64 4.62
N ALA A 92 -25.64 -6.87 5.07
CA ALA A 92 -26.54 -7.82 4.42
C ALA A 92 -28.02 -7.44 4.55
N ALA A 93 -28.42 -6.81 5.66
CA ALA A 93 -29.78 -6.34 5.88
C ALA A 93 -30.12 -5.05 5.11
N ASN A 94 -29.11 -4.29 4.66
CA ASN A 94 -29.31 -3.01 4.00
C ASN A 94 -29.25 -3.14 2.46
N PRO A 95 -30.33 -2.81 1.72
CA PRO A 95 -30.42 -2.95 0.26
C PRO A 95 -29.31 -2.23 -0.51
N ARG A 96 -28.75 -1.16 0.06
CA ARG A 96 -27.67 -0.36 -0.55
C ARG A 96 -26.29 -1.00 -0.46
N THR A 97 -26.05 -1.87 0.54
CA THR A 97 -24.73 -2.47 0.82
C THR A 97 -24.72 -4.00 0.72
N ALA A 98 -25.88 -4.62 0.49
CA ALA A 98 -26.05 -6.06 0.33
C ALA A 98 -25.21 -6.65 -0.82
N SER A 99 -24.79 -5.85 -1.80
CA SER A 99 -23.90 -6.28 -2.90
C SER A 99 -22.43 -6.41 -2.52
N ARG A 100 -22.03 -6.01 -1.29
CA ARG A 100 -20.64 -6.14 -0.82
C ARG A 100 -20.23 -7.61 -0.73
N VAL A 101 -19.00 -7.90 -1.14
CA VAL A 101 -18.44 -9.26 -1.27
C VAL A 101 -18.61 -10.12 0.01
N LEU A 102 -18.44 -9.52 1.19
CA LEU A 102 -18.60 -10.21 2.48
C LEU A 102 -20.07 -10.39 2.91
N ALA A 103 -20.93 -9.42 2.57
CA ALA A 103 -22.37 -9.46 2.86
C ALA A 103 -23.12 -10.40 1.90
N SER A 104 -22.68 -10.47 0.63
CA SER A 104 -23.23 -11.38 -0.39
C SER A 104 -22.77 -12.83 -0.24
N GLY A 105 -21.87 -13.12 0.72
CA GLY A 105 -21.33 -14.46 0.93
C GLY A 105 -20.36 -14.96 -0.14
N SER A 106 -19.93 -14.08 -1.06
CA SER A 106 -19.01 -14.44 -2.15
C SER A 106 -17.55 -14.63 -1.71
N MET A 107 -17.21 -14.24 -0.47
CA MET A 107 -15.90 -14.51 0.13
C MET A 107 -16.07 -15.29 1.44
N SER A 108 -15.26 -16.34 1.62
CA SER A 108 -15.23 -17.13 2.85
C SER A 108 -14.80 -16.27 4.03
N MET A 109 -15.49 -16.41 5.16
CA MET A 109 -15.17 -15.73 6.42
C MET A 109 -13.73 -16.00 6.85
N ASN A 110 -13.23 -17.21 6.62
CA ASN A 110 -11.84 -17.58 6.92
C ASN A 110 -10.86 -16.73 6.10
N THR A 111 -11.15 -16.47 4.82
CA THR A 111 -10.30 -15.62 3.97
C THR A 111 -10.26 -14.18 4.47
N ALA A 112 -11.38 -13.64 4.95
CA ALA A 112 -11.42 -12.30 5.52
C ALA A 112 -10.62 -12.20 6.83
N TRP A 113 -10.71 -13.21 7.71
CA TRP A 113 -9.88 -13.28 8.90
C TRP A 113 -8.39 -13.44 8.59
N THR A 114 -8.02 -14.28 7.62
CA THR A 114 -6.63 -14.40 7.17
C THR A 114 -6.10 -13.08 6.61
N LEU A 115 -6.90 -12.37 5.80
CA LEU A 115 -6.53 -11.07 5.26
C LEU A 115 -6.37 -10.02 6.37
N SER A 116 -7.29 -10.02 7.35
CA SER A 116 -7.20 -9.19 8.55
C SER A 116 -5.91 -9.46 9.33
N ALA A 117 -5.58 -10.74 9.57
CA ALA A 117 -4.35 -11.14 10.24
C ALA A 117 -3.08 -10.70 9.48
N THR A 118 -3.09 -10.80 8.14
CA THR A 118 -1.99 -10.30 7.31
C THR A 118 -1.80 -8.80 7.47
N PHE A 119 -2.88 -8.01 7.44
CA PHE A 119 -2.80 -6.57 7.63
C PHE A 119 -2.36 -6.19 9.05
N LEU A 120 -2.79 -6.95 10.05
CA LEU A 120 -2.30 -6.80 11.42
C LEU A 120 -0.80 -7.09 11.51
N ALA A 121 -0.31 -8.14 10.86
CA ALA A 121 1.11 -8.45 10.81
C ALA A 121 1.91 -7.33 10.12
N MET A 122 1.41 -6.79 9.00
CA MET A 122 2.04 -5.63 8.36
C MET A 122 2.10 -4.41 9.27
N LEU A 123 1.05 -4.16 10.06
CA LEU A 123 1.04 -3.09 11.05
C LEU A 123 2.08 -3.32 12.15
N LEU A 124 2.09 -4.51 12.76
CA LEU A 124 2.98 -4.83 13.88
C LEU A 124 4.46 -4.92 13.47
N LEU A 125 4.75 -5.30 12.23
CA LEU A 125 6.12 -5.37 11.73
C LEU A 125 6.66 -4.01 11.29
N GLY A 126 5.77 -3.06 10.94
CA GLY A 126 6.17 -1.72 10.50
C GLY A 126 6.04 -0.62 11.55
N ALA A 127 5.37 -0.88 12.67
CA ALA A 127 5.21 0.05 13.79
C ALA A 127 6.28 -0.19 14.86
#